data_AF-A0A2W6UQ42-F1
#
_entry.id   AF-A0A2W6UQ42-F1
#
_cell.length_a   1.000
_cell.length_b   1.000
_cell.length_c   1.000
_cell.angle_alpha   90.00
_cell.angle_beta   90.00
_cell.angle_gamma   90.00
#
_symmetry.space_group_name_H-M   'P 1'
#
loop_
_entity.id
_entity.type
_entity.pdbx_description
1 polymer ?
#
loop_
_entity_poly.entity_id
_entity_poly.type
_entity_poly.pdbx_seq_one_letter_code
_entity_poly.pdbx_strand_id
1 'polypeptide(L)'
;MGHFDSDHFHRLVALLNRSGGVGECLPYPDMTPVPTGFDEFAHRDSQAELDWSDVCPAYALALVTAGSYALPQHESDMEVLWDELGGNSTRLWSDVREIVKRAWAWLDAHHVASATQR
;
A
#
# COMPACT_ATOMS: atom_id res chain seq x y z
N MET A 1 5.85 -37.55 -16.48
CA MET A 1 6.16 -36.12 -16.69
C MET A 1 4.86 -35.37 -16.61
N GLY A 2 4.65 -34.56 -15.56
CA GLY A 2 3.39 -33.84 -15.35
C GLY A 2 3.25 -32.71 -16.37
N HIS A 3 2.11 -32.68 -17.06
CA HIS A 3 1.74 -31.61 -17.97
C HIS A 3 1.49 -30.35 -17.13
N PHE A 4 2.39 -29.36 -17.22
CA PHE A 4 2.17 -28.06 -16.59
C PHE A 4 1.10 -27.34 -17.40
N ASP A 5 -0.12 -27.38 -16.89
CA ASP A 5 -1.30 -26.83 -17.55
C ASP A 5 -1.18 -25.30 -17.54
N SER A 6 -0.84 -24.73 -18.71
CA SER A 6 -0.59 -23.29 -18.87
C SER A 6 -1.83 -22.47 -18.51
N ASP A 7 -3.03 -23.03 -18.68
CA ASP A 7 -4.28 -22.37 -18.30
C ASP A 7 -4.46 -22.27 -16.77
N HIS A 8 -3.94 -23.24 -16.02
CA HIS A 8 -3.93 -23.18 -14.57
C HIS A 8 -2.92 -22.14 -14.06
N PHE A 9 -1.75 -22.05 -14.69
CA PHE A 9 -0.77 -20.99 -14.41
C PHE A 9 -1.32 -19.60 -14.76
N HIS A 10 -1.95 -19.43 -15.91
CA HIS A 10 -2.58 -18.15 -16.28
C HIS A 10 -3.74 -17.77 -15.37
N ARG A 11 -4.54 -18.74 -14.88
CA ARG A 11 -5.55 -18.48 -13.85
C ARG A 11 -4.97 -18.14 -12.49
N LEU A 12 -3.87 -18.78 -12.09
CA LEU A 12 -3.14 -18.44 -10.87
C LEU A 12 -2.51 -17.06 -10.95
N VAL A 13 -1.84 -16.74 -12.06
CA VAL A 13 -1.30 -15.40 -12.33
C VAL A 13 -2.42 -14.38 -12.42
N ALA A 14 -3.58 -14.70 -13.01
CA ALA A 14 -4.73 -13.80 -13.02
C ALA A 14 -5.43 -13.69 -11.65
N LEU A 15 -5.32 -14.69 -10.77
CA LEU A 15 -5.77 -14.62 -9.37
C LEU A 15 -4.79 -13.79 -8.52
N LEU A 16 -3.49 -13.93 -8.75
CA LEU A 16 -2.43 -13.14 -8.14
C LEU A 16 -2.46 -11.68 -8.64
N ASN A 17 -2.71 -11.47 -9.93
CA ASN A 17 -2.90 -10.15 -10.56
C ASN A 17 -4.32 -9.59 -10.37
N ARG A 18 -5.30 -10.38 -9.89
CA ARG A 18 -6.62 -9.84 -9.53
C ARG A 18 -6.57 -9.06 -8.21
N SER A 19 -5.54 -9.28 -7.43
CA SER A 19 -5.21 -8.51 -6.24
C SER A 19 -4.24 -7.43 -6.65
N GLY A 20 -4.73 -6.35 -7.26
CA GLY A 20 -3.91 -5.17 -7.52
C GLY A 20 -3.12 -4.79 -6.27
N GLY A 21 -1.80 -4.67 -6.42
CA GLY A 21 -0.92 -4.30 -5.32
C GLY A 21 -1.00 -2.81 -5.02
N VAL A 22 -0.41 -2.37 -3.90
CA VAL A 22 -0.29 -0.95 -3.57
C VAL A 22 0.38 -0.17 -4.71
N GLY A 23 1.26 -0.84 -5.48
CA GLY A 23 1.91 -0.29 -6.66
C GLY A 23 0.94 0.23 -7.74
N GLU A 24 -0.26 -0.33 -7.87
CA GLU A 24 -1.28 0.14 -8.84
C GLU A 24 -1.97 1.43 -8.39
N CYS A 25 -1.90 1.75 -7.11
CA CYS A 25 -2.50 2.94 -6.51
C CYS A 25 -1.45 4.05 -6.28
N LEU A 26 -0.21 3.82 -6.71
CA LEU A 26 0.81 4.85 -6.68
C LEU A 26 0.46 5.95 -7.69
N PRO A 27 0.56 7.23 -7.29
CA PRO A 27 0.34 8.34 -8.21
C PRO A 27 1.39 8.38 -9.34
N TYR A 28 2.58 7.83 -9.07
CA TYR A 28 3.67 7.68 -10.04
C TYR A 28 4.14 6.21 -10.02
N PRO A 29 3.55 5.34 -10.85
CA PRO A 29 3.99 3.96 -10.95
C PRO A 29 5.47 3.89 -11.38
N ASP A 30 6.17 2.84 -10.96
CA ASP A 30 7.60 2.55 -11.25
C ASP A 30 8.66 3.46 -10.60
N MET A 31 8.25 4.55 -9.93
CA MET A 31 9.19 5.46 -9.24
C MET A 31 9.43 5.08 -7.77
N THR A 32 8.45 4.41 -7.14
CA THR A 32 8.51 4.02 -5.73
C THR A 32 8.52 2.50 -5.62
N PRO A 33 9.64 1.89 -5.19
CA PRO A 33 9.68 0.43 -5.01
C PRO A 33 8.79 0.03 -3.84
N VAL A 34 7.89 -0.93 -4.07
CA VAL A 34 7.06 -1.52 -3.02
C VAL A 34 7.88 -2.57 -2.26
N PRO A 35 8.05 -2.45 -0.93
CA PRO A 35 8.78 -3.44 -0.14
C PRO A 35 8.13 -4.82 -0.20
N THR A 36 8.94 -5.88 -0.19
CA THR A 36 8.45 -7.25 -0.18
C THR A 36 7.55 -7.49 1.05
N GLY A 37 6.36 -8.05 0.81
CA GLY A 37 5.37 -8.32 1.85
C GLY A 37 4.47 -7.14 2.22
N PHE A 38 4.71 -5.94 1.68
CA PHE A 38 3.85 -4.78 1.95
C PHE A 38 2.46 -4.94 1.36
N ASP A 39 2.34 -5.49 0.14
CA ASP A 39 1.04 -5.78 -0.49
C ASP A 39 0.21 -6.78 0.35
N GLU A 40 0.85 -7.84 0.85
CA GLU A 40 0.18 -8.83 1.70
C GLU A 40 -0.27 -8.22 3.04
N PHE A 41 0.55 -7.35 3.62
CA PHE A 41 0.20 -6.59 4.81
C PHE A 41 -1.00 -5.67 4.55
N ALA A 42 -0.96 -4.88 3.48
CA ALA A 42 -2.01 -3.93 3.14
C ALA A 42 -3.35 -4.62 2.88
N HIS A 43 -3.34 -5.72 2.11
CA HIS A 43 -4.53 -6.54 1.88
C HIS A 43 -5.08 -7.13 3.17
N ARG A 44 -4.21 -7.59 4.09
CA ARG A 44 -4.64 -8.15 5.38
C ARG A 44 -5.21 -7.07 6.31
N ASP A 45 -4.58 -5.91 6.37
CA ASP A 45 -5.02 -4.78 7.20
C ASP A 45 -6.35 -4.19 6.69
N SER A 46 -6.58 -4.18 5.37
CA SER A 46 -7.84 -3.68 4.78
C SER A 46 -9.04 -4.62 4.94
N GLN A 47 -8.83 -5.92 5.12
CA GLN A 47 -9.94 -6.92 5.16
C GLN A 47 -10.96 -6.67 6.27
N ALA A 48 -10.61 -5.86 7.27
CA ALA A 48 -11.47 -5.64 8.42
C ALA A 48 -12.58 -4.61 8.18
N GLU A 49 -12.44 -3.63 7.27
CA GLU A 49 -13.31 -2.43 7.34
C GLU A 49 -13.73 -1.79 6.00
N LEU A 50 -13.05 -1.98 4.85
CA LEU A 50 -13.22 -1.10 3.68
C LEU A 50 -13.00 -1.77 2.30
N ASP A 51 -13.56 -1.19 1.23
CA ASP A 51 -13.29 -1.58 -0.16
C ASP A 51 -11.83 -1.26 -0.51
N TRP A 52 -11.14 -2.18 -1.19
CA TRP A 52 -9.75 -2.01 -1.60
C TRP A 52 -9.53 -0.73 -2.42
N SER A 53 -10.46 -0.38 -3.29
CA SER A 53 -10.37 0.83 -4.12
C SER A 53 -10.38 2.14 -3.31
N ASP A 54 -11.01 2.15 -2.13
CA ASP A 54 -11.05 3.30 -1.23
C ASP A 54 -9.75 3.42 -0.40
N VAL A 55 -9.12 2.30 -0.04
CA VAL A 55 -8.00 2.29 0.93
C VAL A 55 -6.64 2.11 0.29
N CYS A 56 -6.56 1.54 -0.90
CA CYS A 56 -5.30 1.33 -1.60
C CYS A 56 -4.50 2.63 -1.79
N PRO A 57 -5.11 3.78 -2.14
CA PRO A 57 -4.40 5.06 -2.19
C PRO A 57 -3.81 5.48 -0.84
N ALA A 58 -4.39 5.07 0.29
CA ALA A 58 -3.86 5.40 1.62
C ALA A 58 -2.56 4.64 1.91
N TYR A 59 -2.46 3.37 1.51
CA TYR A 59 -1.20 2.62 1.61
C TYR A 59 -0.14 3.15 0.65
N ALA A 60 -0.54 3.57 -0.55
CA ALA A 60 0.34 4.22 -1.52
C ALA A 60 0.88 5.56 -0.98
N LEU A 61 0.00 6.39 -0.40
CA LEU A 61 0.36 7.63 0.26
C LEU A 61 1.34 7.38 1.43
N ALA A 62 1.06 6.37 2.26
CA ALA A 62 1.95 6.01 3.36
C ALA A 62 3.35 5.62 2.85
N LEU A 63 3.43 4.86 1.76
CA LEU A 63 4.70 4.45 1.18
C LEU A 63 5.53 5.63 0.68
N VAL A 64 4.92 6.61 0.00
CA VAL A 64 5.65 7.78 -0.55
C VAL A 64 6.03 8.81 0.51
N THR A 65 5.32 8.84 1.65
CA THR A 65 5.55 9.79 2.73
C THR A 65 6.39 9.24 3.88
N ALA A 66 6.66 7.93 3.88
CA ALA A 66 7.45 7.24 4.89
C ALA A 66 8.83 7.91 5.08
N GLY A 67 9.18 8.20 6.33
CA GLY A 67 10.45 8.83 6.71
C GLY A 67 10.58 10.32 6.39
N SER A 68 9.63 10.92 5.66
CA SER A 68 9.60 12.37 5.37
C SER A 68 8.53 13.11 6.19
N TYR A 69 7.50 12.39 6.63
CA TYR A 69 6.38 12.92 7.40
C TYR A 69 6.20 12.14 8.70
N ALA A 70 5.57 12.79 9.67
CA ALA A 70 5.23 12.23 10.97
C ALA A 70 3.91 12.80 11.47
N LEU A 71 3.07 11.95 12.05
CA LEU A 71 1.80 12.36 12.67
C LEU A 71 1.95 12.38 14.20
N PRO A 72 1.36 13.37 14.89
CA PRO A 72 0.45 14.42 14.38
C PRO A 72 1.14 15.68 13.84
N GLN A 73 2.48 15.73 13.77
CA GLN A 73 3.23 16.96 13.46
C GLN A 73 2.90 17.54 12.08
N HIS A 74 2.64 16.68 11.09
CA HIS A 74 2.33 17.04 9.71
C HIS A 74 0.88 16.73 9.31
N GLU A 75 -0.06 16.78 10.25
CA GLU A 75 -1.45 16.36 9.98
C GLU A 75 -2.11 17.16 8.86
N SER A 76 -1.94 18.49 8.84
CA SER A 76 -2.48 19.34 7.78
C SER A 76 -1.82 19.13 6.43
N ASP A 77 -0.49 18.90 6.39
CA ASP A 77 0.23 18.61 5.15
C ASP A 77 -0.23 17.27 4.55
N MET A 78 -0.44 16.27 5.41
CA MET A 78 -0.92 14.96 4.99
C MET A 78 -2.36 14.99 4.49
N GLU A 79 -3.22 15.84 5.04
CA GLU A 79 -4.57 16.06 4.53
C GLU A 79 -4.55 16.66 3.13
N VAL A 80 -3.70 17.67 2.88
CA VAL A 80 -3.51 18.24 1.54
C VAL A 80 -3.00 17.18 0.56
N LEU A 81 -2.01 16.38 0.96
CA LEU A 81 -1.51 15.28 0.13
C LEU A 81 -2.58 14.23 -0.15
N TRP A 82 -3.48 13.96 0.80
CA TRP A 82 -4.60 13.06 0.60
C TRP A 82 -5.59 13.60 -0.43
N ASP A 83 -5.91 14.88 -0.38
CA ASP A 83 -6.79 15.52 -1.38
C ASP A 83 -6.20 15.45 -2.80
N GLU A 84 -4.88 15.53 -2.93
CA GLU A 84 -4.20 15.46 -4.23
C GLU A 84 -3.96 14.02 -4.73
N LEU A 85 -3.62 13.10 -3.83
CA LEU A 85 -3.13 11.75 -4.17
C LEU A 85 -4.12 10.63 -3.85
N GLY A 86 -5.24 10.93 -3.18
CA GLY A 86 -6.28 9.97 -2.83
C GLY A 86 -7.01 9.34 -4.03
N GLY A 87 -6.80 9.90 -5.23
CA GLY A 87 -7.26 9.34 -6.49
C GLY A 87 -8.78 9.21 -6.54
N ASN A 88 -9.28 7.97 -6.72
CA ASN A 88 -10.72 7.67 -6.77
C ASN A 88 -11.31 7.29 -5.40
N SER A 89 -10.54 7.40 -4.32
CA SER A 89 -11.06 7.10 -2.98
C SER A 89 -12.21 8.03 -2.61
N THR A 90 -13.25 7.47 -2.01
CA THR A 90 -14.39 8.25 -1.50
C THR A 90 -14.22 8.66 -0.04
N ARG A 91 -13.06 8.38 0.57
CA ARG A 91 -12.80 8.53 2.00
C ARG A 91 -12.24 9.88 2.36
N LEU A 92 -12.62 10.34 3.55
CA LEU A 92 -12.03 11.52 4.16
C LEU A 92 -10.68 11.18 4.78
N TRP A 93 -9.80 12.18 4.90
CA TRP A 93 -8.52 12.03 5.59
C TRP A 93 -8.68 11.45 6.99
N SER A 94 -9.72 11.85 7.73
CA SER A 94 -10.04 11.32 9.07
C SER A 94 -10.22 9.81 9.11
N ASP A 95 -10.69 9.21 8.02
CA ASP A 95 -10.98 7.78 7.93
C ASP A 95 -9.71 6.99 7.60
N VAL A 96 -8.84 7.56 6.75
CA VAL A 96 -7.64 6.87 6.25
C VAL A 96 -6.39 7.17 7.05
N ARG A 97 -6.37 8.22 7.89
CA ARG A 97 -5.17 8.59 8.67
C ARG A 97 -4.64 7.45 9.55
N GLU A 98 -5.53 6.62 10.09
CA GLU A 98 -5.11 5.48 10.93
C GLU A 98 -4.53 4.35 10.08
N ILE A 99 -4.97 4.19 8.83
CA ILE A 99 -4.34 3.27 7.86
C ILE A 99 -2.91 3.73 7.58
N VAL A 100 -2.71 5.02 7.31
CA VAL A 100 -1.37 5.59 7.06
C VAL A 100 -0.44 5.35 8.24
N LYS A 101 -0.91 5.55 9.48
CA LYS A 101 -0.12 5.32 10.70
C LYS A 101 0.26 3.86 10.88
N ARG A 102 -0.67 2.92 10.63
CA ARG A 102 -0.39 1.48 10.68
C ARG A 102 0.61 1.06 9.59
N ALA A 103 0.45 1.60 8.39
CA ALA A 103 1.37 1.37 7.27
C ALA A 103 2.78 1.87 7.59
N TRP A 104 2.93 3.08 8.12
CA TRP A 104 4.24 3.58 8.57
C TRP A 104 4.85 2.71 9.68
N ALA A 105 4.06 2.28 10.67
CA ALA A 105 4.57 1.39 11.72
C ALA A 105 5.10 0.06 11.15
N TRP A 106 4.43 -0.49 10.14
CA TRP A 106 4.93 -1.67 9.43
C TRP A 106 6.20 -1.35 8.63
N LEU A 107 6.22 -0.25 7.88
CA LEU A 107 7.36 0.17 7.06
C LEU A 107 8.60 0.44 7.92
N ASP A 108 8.46 1.09 9.07
CA ASP A 108 9.57 1.33 9.99
C ASP A 108 10.13 0.02 10.55
N ALA A 109 9.26 -0.91 10.95
CA ALA A 109 9.68 -2.22 11.44
C ALA A 109 10.44 -3.05 10.38
N HIS A 110 10.08 -2.90 9.10
CA HIS A 110 10.65 -3.69 8.01
C HIS A 110 11.80 -2.97 7.26
N HIS A 111 11.89 -1.64 7.30
CA HIS A 111 13.04 -0.87 6.83
C HIS A 111 14.30 -1.15 7.67
N VAL A 112 14.15 -1.28 8.99
CA VAL A 112 15.25 -1.61 9.93
C VAL A 112 15.83 -3.01 9.65
N ALA A 113 15.01 -3.95 9.20
CA ALA A 113 15.45 -5.30 8.83
C ALA A 113 16.35 -5.31 7.58
N SER A 114 16.03 -4.49 6.57
CA SER A 114 16.86 -4.31 5.37
C SER A 114 18.16 -3.52 5.61
N ALA A 115 18.20 -2.64 6.61
CA ALA A 115 19.40 -1.85 6.93
C ALA A 115 20.44 -2.62 7.76
N THR A 116 20.03 -3.66 8.50
CA THR A 116 20.90 -4.44 9.40
C THR A 116 21.73 -5.52 8.68
N GLN A 117 21.56 -5.68 7.37
CA GLN A 117 22.20 -6.73 6.58
C GLN A 117 23.42 -6.24 5.76
N ARG A 118 24.07 -5.14 6.17
CA ARG A 118 25.31 -4.62 5.57
C ARG A 118 26.52 -4.80 6.49
#